data_AF-G1UYR1-F1
#
_entry.id   AF-G1UYR1-F1
#
_cell.length_a   1.000
_cell.length_b   1.000
_cell.length_c   1.000
_cell.angle_alpha   90.00
_cell.angle_beta   90.00
_cell.angle_gamma   90.00
#
_symmetry.space_group_name_H-M   'P 1'
#
loop_
_entity.id
_entity.type
_entity.pdbx_description
1 polymer ?
#
loop_
_entity_poly.entity_id
_entity_poly.type
_entity_poly.pdbx_seq_one_letter_code
_entity_poly.pdbx_strand_id
1 'polypeptide(L)'
;MERHEFDAAYARICEVCGMKTQTELSAYLGIRQSSISDAKRRVAVPAAWLLTLLTREGVNPTWILTGGGSKFLFRPRCLRARPRCCWLVWQGRSWSSASGRG
;
A
#
# COMPACT_ATOMS: atom_id res chain seq x y z
N MET A 1 2.26 -4.69 19.03
CA MET A 1 1.72 -3.47 18.41
C MET A 1 0.29 -3.35 18.89
N GLU A 2 -0.03 -2.21 19.47
CA GLU A 2 -1.38 -1.91 19.93
C GLU A 2 -2.28 -1.49 18.76
N ARG A 3 -3.60 -1.59 18.92
CA ARG A 3 -4.57 -1.28 17.84
C ARG A 3 -4.40 0.13 17.28
N HIS A 4 -4.19 1.13 18.14
CA HIS A 4 -4.03 2.52 17.73
C HIS A 4 -2.74 2.76 16.94
N GLU A 5 -1.65 2.05 17.27
CA GLU A 5 -0.38 2.13 16.53
C GLU A 5 -0.55 1.54 15.13
N PHE A 6 -1.25 0.40 15.03
CA PHE A 6 -1.58 -0.22 13.74
C PHE A 6 -2.46 0.70 12.89
N ASP A 7 -3.50 1.29 13.46
CA ASP A 7 -4.40 2.18 12.72
C ASP A 7 -3.66 3.42 12.20
N ALA A 8 -2.75 3.99 13.00
CA ALA A 8 -1.89 5.09 12.59
C ALA A 8 -0.92 4.67 11.47
N ALA A 9 -0.28 3.50 11.60
CA ALA A 9 0.61 2.98 10.56
C ALA A 9 -0.13 2.68 9.26
N TYR A 10 -1.33 2.10 9.36
CA TYR A 10 -2.20 1.81 8.23
C TYR A 10 -2.65 3.10 7.53
N ALA A 11 -2.98 4.16 8.28
CA ALA A 11 -3.31 5.46 7.72
C ALA A 11 -2.14 6.06 6.92
N ARG A 12 -0.91 5.99 7.45
CA ARG A 12 0.30 6.44 6.73
C ARG A 12 0.57 5.64 5.46
N ILE A 13 0.32 4.32 5.48
CA ILE A 13 0.41 3.48 4.28
C ILE A 13 -0.59 3.94 3.23
N CYS A 14 -1.84 4.19 3.61
CA CYS A 14 -2.86 4.71 2.69
C CYS A 14 -2.49 6.09 2.13
N GLU A 15 -1.94 6.97 2.96
CA GLU A 15 -1.48 8.31 2.57
C GLU A 15 -0.37 8.25 1.52
N VAL A 16 0.65 7.43 1.75
CA VAL A 16 1.78 7.23 0.82
C VAL A 16 1.31 6.64 -0.50
N CYS A 17 0.44 5.64 -0.45
CA CYS A 17 -0.10 5.01 -1.65
C CYS A 17 -1.12 5.91 -2.37
N GLY A 18 -1.74 6.88 -1.68
CA GLY A 18 -2.86 7.68 -2.19
C GLY A 18 -4.15 6.87 -2.38
N MET A 19 -4.29 5.74 -1.69
CA MET A 19 -5.39 4.77 -1.86
C MET A 19 -6.37 4.87 -0.70
N LYS A 20 -7.67 4.79 -1.01
CA LYS A 20 -8.74 4.89 0.01
C LYS A 20 -9.36 3.54 0.33
N THR A 21 -9.28 2.59 -0.59
CA THR A 21 -9.94 1.29 -0.45
C THR A 21 -8.94 0.15 -0.17
N GLN A 22 -9.40 -0.89 0.51
CA GLN A 22 -8.60 -2.10 0.75
C GLN A 22 -8.24 -2.79 -0.57
N THR A 23 -9.16 -2.79 -1.53
CA THR A 23 -8.96 -3.40 -2.84
C THR A 23 -7.84 -2.71 -3.62
N GLU A 24 -7.86 -1.38 -3.68
CA GLU A 24 -6.79 -0.59 -4.31
C GLU A 24 -5.44 -0.83 -3.63
N LEU A 25 -5.40 -0.83 -2.29
CA LEU A 25 -4.17 -1.10 -1.55
C LEU A 25 -3.66 -2.52 -1.82
N SER A 26 -4.54 -3.50 -1.93
CA SER A 26 -4.16 -4.89 -2.23
C SER A 26 -3.59 -5.04 -3.63
N ALA A 27 -4.21 -4.40 -4.62
CA ALA A 27 -3.74 -4.36 -6.00
C ALA A 27 -2.38 -3.66 -6.09
N TYR A 28 -2.22 -2.54 -5.37
CA TYR A 28 -0.98 -1.79 -5.31
C TYR A 28 0.14 -2.65 -4.71
N LEU A 29 -0.08 -3.27 -3.55
CA LEU A 29 0.90 -4.13 -2.88
C LEU A 29 1.12 -5.47 -3.62
N GLY A 30 0.26 -5.84 -4.57
CA GLY A 30 0.33 -7.13 -5.28
C GLY A 30 -0.06 -8.33 -4.43
N ILE A 31 -0.94 -8.12 -3.45
CA ILE A 31 -1.39 -9.15 -2.50
C ILE A 31 -2.91 -9.35 -2.61
N ARG A 32 -3.42 -10.42 -2.01
CA ARG A 32 -4.88 -10.64 -1.92
C ARG A 32 -5.50 -9.66 -0.92
N GLN A 33 -6.71 -9.18 -1.20
CA GLN A 33 -7.48 -8.36 -0.26
C GLN A 33 -7.64 -9.04 1.10
N SER A 34 -7.83 -10.37 1.13
CA SER A 34 -7.92 -11.16 2.35
C SER A 34 -6.67 -11.05 3.24
N SER A 35 -5.49 -10.83 2.65
CA SER A 35 -4.25 -10.58 3.41
C SER A 35 -4.32 -9.25 4.16
N ILE A 36 -5.02 -8.24 3.62
CA ILE A 36 -5.24 -6.97 4.32
C ILE A 36 -6.22 -7.15 5.48
N SER A 37 -7.32 -7.86 5.26
CA SER A 37 -8.28 -8.16 6.32
C SER A 37 -7.63 -8.96 7.46
N ASP A 38 -6.76 -9.91 7.13
CA ASP A 38 -6.03 -10.70 8.13
C ASP A 38 -5.02 -9.85 8.92
N ALA A 39 -4.29 -8.96 8.26
CA ALA A 39 -3.39 -8.00 8.91
C ALA A 39 -4.12 -7.08 9.90
N LYS A 40 -5.31 -6.58 9.53
CA LYS A 40 -6.17 -5.78 10.41
C LYS A 40 -6.66 -6.57 11.62
N ARG A 41 -7.04 -7.84 11.42
CA ARG A 41 -7.49 -8.72 12.52
C ARG A 41 -6.36 -8.99 13.51
N ARG A 42 -5.14 -9.23 13.01
CA ARG A 42 -3.96 -9.52 13.83
C ARG A 42 -3.27 -8.29 14.40
N VAL A 43 -3.69 -7.09 14.00
CA VAL A 43 -3.08 -5.81 14.41
C VAL A 43 -1.57 -5.83 14.13
N ALA A 44 -1.21 -6.29 12.93
CA ALA A 44 0.18 -6.51 12.54
C ALA A 44 0.40 -6.05 11.10
N VAL A 45 1.43 -5.21 10.89
CA VAL A 45 1.86 -4.78 9.56
C VAL A 45 2.91 -5.78 9.05
N PRO A 46 2.64 -6.52 7.96
CA PRO A 46 3.62 -7.45 7.40
C PRO A 46 4.87 -6.73 6.89
N ALA A 47 6.05 -7.28 7.18
CA ALA A 47 7.32 -6.72 6.70
C ALA A 47 7.38 -6.60 5.17
N ALA A 48 6.75 -7.53 4.45
CA ALA A 48 6.65 -7.48 2.99
C ALA A 48 5.99 -6.19 2.46
N TRP A 49 5.03 -5.62 3.19
CA TRP A 49 4.39 -4.36 2.79
C TRP A 49 5.39 -3.20 2.92
N LEU A 50 6.10 -3.15 4.05
CA LEU A 50 7.12 -2.13 4.33
C LEU A 50 8.26 -2.18 3.32
N LEU A 51 8.75 -3.36 2.99
CA LEU A 51 9.80 -3.55 1.98
C LEU A 51 9.33 -3.12 0.58
N THR A 52 8.09 -3.42 0.23
CA THR A 52 7.49 -2.98 -1.03
C THR A 52 7.43 -1.45 -1.10
N LEU A 53 6.98 -0.79 -0.03
CA LEU A 53 6.89 0.67 0.04
C LEU A 53 8.27 1.33 0.05
N LEU A 54 9.23 0.76 0.76
CA LEU A 54 10.62 1.22 0.73
C LEU A 54 11.21 1.13 -0.68
N THR A 55 11.00 0.00 -1.36
CA THR A 55 11.57 -0.24 -2.69
C THR A 55 10.91 0.64 -3.76
N ARG A 56 9.59 0.85 -3.67
CA ARG A 56 8.82 1.57 -4.69
C ARG A 56 8.73 3.08 -4.48
N GLU A 57 8.60 3.52 -3.23
CA GLU A 57 8.39 4.93 -2.86
C GLU A 57 9.58 5.55 -2.13
N GLY A 58 10.50 4.73 -1.61
CA GLY A 58 11.56 5.21 -0.73
C GLY A 58 11.12 5.69 0.63
N VAL A 59 9.93 5.26 1.05
CA VAL A 59 9.39 5.60 2.36
C VAL A 59 10.09 4.79 3.44
N ASN A 60 10.42 5.48 4.53
CA ASN A 60 11.05 4.89 5.70
C ASN A 60 10.07 3.95 6.43
N PRO A 61 10.39 2.65 6.60
CA PRO A 61 9.59 1.71 7.38
C PRO A 61 9.37 2.17 8.82
N THR A 62 10.39 2.78 9.44
CA THR A 62 10.29 3.29 10.81
C THR A 62 9.27 4.42 10.90
N TRP A 63 9.25 5.34 9.93
CA TRP A 63 8.24 6.40 9.88
C TRP A 63 6.83 5.83 9.67
N ILE A 64 6.67 4.78 8.86
CA ILE A 64 5.37 4.11 8.69
C ILE A 64 4.88 3.57 10.04
N LEU A 65 5.74 2.90 10.80
CA LEU A 65 5.34 2.25 12.05
C LEU A 65 5.13 3.26 13.19
N THR A 66 6.10 4.14 13.43
CA THR A 66 6.10 5.02 14.62
C THR A 66 5.63 6.44 14.31
N GLY A 67 5.74 6.89 13.06
CA GLY A 67 5.54 8.29 12.67
C GLY A 67 6.72 9.19 13.01
N GLY A 68 7.75 8.63 13.65
CA GLY A 68 8.98 9.33 13.99
C GLY A 68 10.01 9.28 12.86
N GLY A 69 10.88 10.28 12.83
CA GLY A 69 11.97 10.39 11.87
C GLY A 69 11.55 10.88 10.48
N SER A 70 12.46 10.77 9.52
CA SER A 70 12.25 11.23 8.15
C SER A 70 11.31 10.30 7.38
N LYS A 71 10.31 10.88 6.70
CA LYS A 71 9.32 10.15 5.88
C LYS A 71 9.97 9.40 4.72
N PHE A 72 10.97 9.99 4.07
CA PHE A 72 11.67 9.40 2.93
C PHE A 72 13.14 9.20 3.27
N LEU A 73 13.70 8.03 2.94
CA LEU A 73 15.11 7.69 3.18
C LEU A 73 16.04 8.10 2.05
N PHE A 74 15.53 8.12 0.82
CA PHE A 74 16.26 8.63 -0.32
C PHE A 74 15.47 9.73 -1.01
N ARG A 75 16.17 10.74 -1.54
CA ARG A 75 15.56 11.71 -2.45
C ARG A 75 15.02 10.90 -3.62
N PRO A 76 13.70 10.88 -3.88
CA PRO A 76 13.16 10.10 -4.98
C PRO A 76 13.82 10.62 -6.27
N ARG A 77 14.76 9.85 -6.83
CA ARG A 77 15.27 10.08 -8.18
C ARG A 77 14.05 10.05 -9.06
N CYS A 78 13.62 11.22 -9.57
CA CYS A 78 12.47 11.43 -10.44
C CYS A 78 11.81 10.11 -10.88
N LEU A 79 10.95 9.55 -10.02
CA LEU A 79 10.14 8.39 -10.35
C LEU A 79 9.14 8.91 -11.36
N ARG A 80 9.54 8.86 -12.64
CA ARG A 80 8.85 9.40 -13.81
C ARG A 80 7.35 9.28 -13.61
N ALA A 81 6.70 10.45 -13.64
CA ALA A 81 5.28 10.66 -13.87
C ALA A 81 4.40 9.43 -13.62
N ARG A 82 3.81 9.34 -12.42
CA ARG A 82 2.68 8.45 -12.20
C ARG A 82 1.41 9.11 -12.73
N PRO A 83 0.91 8.79 -13.94
CA PRO A 83 -0.49 9.08 -14.23
C PRO A 83 -1.31 8.30 -13.22
N ARG A 84 -2.18 9.00 -12.51
CA ARG A 84 -2.99 8.48 -11.38
C ARG A 84 -3.90 7.29 -11.74
N CYS A 85 -3.88 6.80 -13.00
CA CYS A 85 -4.82 5.80 -13.52
C CYS A 85 -4.22 4.64 -14.35
N CYS A 86 -2.91 4.51 -14.59
CA CYS A 86 -2.38 3.52 -15.56
C CYS A 86 -1.64 2.30 -14.98
N TRP A 87 -1.75 2.03 -13.67
CA TRP A 87 -1.07 0.86 -13.06
C TRP A 87 -1.80 -0.48 -13.30
N LEU A 88 -3.03 -0.46 -13.81
CA LEU A 88 -3.83 -1.67 -14.08
C LEU A 88 -3.40 -2.46 -15.33
N VAL A 89 -2.45 -1.97 -16.14
CA VAL A 89 -2.08 -2.61 -17.42
C VAL A 89 -0.76 -3.41 -17.35
N TRP A 90 -0.01 -3.40 -16.23
CA TRP A 90 1.32 -4.05 -16.21
C TRP A 90 1.45 -5.31 -15.32
N GLN A 91 0.41 -5.72 -14.58
CA GLN A 91 0.35 -7.07 -14.02
C GLN A 91 -0.61 -7.91 -14.86
N GLY A 92 -0.07 -8.69 -15.80
CA GLY A 92 -0.80 -9.57 -16.72
C GLY A 92 -1.84 -10.45 -16.04
N ARG A 93 -3.06 -9.92 -15.89
CA ARG A 93 -4.30 -10.61 -15.61
C ARG A 93 -5.32 -10.03 -16.57
N SER A 94 -5.80 -10.84 -17.52
CA SER A 94 -6.93 -10.44 -18.35
C SER A 94 -8.11 -10.14 -17.44
N TRP A 95 -8.72 -8.98 -17.61
CA TRP A 95 -10.06 -8.73 -17.09
C TRP A 95 -11.03 -9.53 -17.95
N SER A 96 -11.42 -10.71 -17.48
CA SER A 96 -12.64 -11.35 -17.94
C SER A 96 -13.80 -10.80 -17.10
N SER A 97 -14.66 -10.08 -17.79
CA SER A 97 -16.03 -9.62 -17.51
C SER A 97 -16.77 -10.26 -16.33
N ALA A 98 -17.50 -9.45 -15.56
CA ALA A 98 -18.93 -9.66 -15.25
C ALA A 98 -19.45 -8.64 -14.22
N SER A 99 -20.35 -7.75 -14.63
CA SER A 99 -21.72 -7.69 -14.08
C SER A 99 -22.50 -6.60 -14.80
N GLY A 100 -23.28 -7.01 -15.81
CA GLY A 100 -24.49 -6.29 -16.17
C GLY A 100 -25.49 -6.41 -15.02
N ARG A 101 -26.21 -5.33 -14.74
CA ARG A 101 -27.45 -5.37 -13.99
C ARG A 101 -28.51 -4.73 -14.89
N GLY A 102 -29.50 -5.55 -15.25
CA GLY A 102 -30.83 -5.06 -15.63
C GLY A 102 -31.64 -4.72 -14.41
#